data_AF-A0A838JU19-F1
#
_entry.id   AF-A0A838JU19-F1
#
_cell.length_a   1.000
_cell.length_b   1.000
_cell.length_c   1.000
_cell.angle_alpha   90.00
_cell.angle_beta   90.00
_cell.angle_gamma   90.00
#
_symmetry.space_group_name_H-M   'P 1'
#
loop_
_entity.id
_entity.type
_entity.pdbx_description
1 polymer ?
#
loop_
_entity_poly.entity_id
_entity_poly.type
_entity_poly.pdbx_seq_one_letter_code
_entity_poly.pdbx_strand_id
1 'polypeptide(L)'
;MEQRLQVERRPRKDARDMVMALALYGNHYHESDWGNLSTTRRVEEFFAAGDYTLGEVIEECRDKDSRVPLLENLIPISGWKVGGGPGVVVSHTDSEGNEVARLEGESGFMVAATDAALFEKAVDDFERAIARMSYTEYLSALANGLASIEAYIAQKAYQHNVRNPGDELLDDKDHKVAFEDKIREWAPKMAGAKLDLGNKHWAHFQRLKRVRDTEHTHTKSPALHISYRELCKLLNLFRTGIAGLSLNLHALFGDTTPSVVVKYAFHPDIKLVTVEEQAS
;
A
#
# COMPACT_ATOMS: atom_id res chain seq x y z
N MET A 1 28.23 -10.81 -18.53
CA MET A 1 26.95 -11.38 -18.04
C MET A 1 26.27 -10.32 -17.20
N GLU A 2 25.26 -9.69 -17.79
CA GLU A 2 24.48 -8.63 -17.13
C GLU A 2 23.46 -9.27 -16.18
N GLN A 3 23.29 -8.71 -14.99
CA GLN A 3 22.26 -9.15 -14.04
C GLN A 3 21.08 -8.19 -14.11
N ARG A 4 19.86 -8.72 -14.01
CA ARG A 4 18.64 -7.90 -13.87
C ARG A 4 17.66 -8.53 -12.90
N LEU A 5 16.81 -7.69 -12.32
CA LEU A 5 15.64 -8.13 -11.56
C LEU A 5 14.48 -8.36 -12.53
N GLN A 6 13.87 -9.53 -12.46
CA GLN A 6 12.73 -9.91 -13.27
C GLN A 6 11.54 -10.21 -12.36
N VAL A 7 10.41 -9.56 -12.62
CA VAL A 7 9.16 -9.87 -11.94
C VAL A 7 8.50 -11.04 -12.66
N GLU A 8 8.13 -12.07 -11.90
CA GLU A 8 7.47 -13.26 -12.44
C GLU A 8 5.97 -13.01 -12.67
N ARG A 9 5.29 -13.92 -13.36
CA ARG A 9 3.82 -13.93 -13.34
C ARG A 9 3.32 -14.41 -11.98
N ARG A 10 2.22 -13.84 -11.48
CA ARG A 10 1.58 -14.34 -10.26
C ARG A 10 1.15 -15.80 -10.46
N PRO A 11 1.33 -16.66 -9.44
CA PRO A 11 0.65 -17.94 -9.38
C PRO A 11 -0.86 -17.75 -9.53
N ARG A 12 -1.56 -18.67 -10.20
CA ARG A 12 -3.01 -18.57 -10.44
C ARG A 12 -3.81 -18.44 -9.12
N LYS A 13 -3.35 -19.10 -8.07
CA LYS A 13 -3.94 -18.99 -6.72
C LYS A 13 -3.82 -17.56 -6.18
N ASP A 14 -2.63 -16.96 -6.26
CA ASP A 14 -2.39 -15.61 -5.74
C ASP A 14 -3.18 -14.56 -6.56
N ALA A 15 -3.29 -14.74 -7.88
CA ALA A 15 -4.14 -13.89 -8.72
C ALA A 15 -5.62 -14.00 -8.32
N ARG A 16 -6.12 -15.23 -8.05
CA ARG A 16 -7.47 -15.44 -7.52
C ARG A 16 -7.66 -14.75 -6.17
N ASP A 17 -6.74 -14.97 -5.24
CA ASP A 17 -6.85 -14.43 -3.88
C ASP A 17 -6.78 -12.89 -3.91
N MET A 18 -5.99 -12.30 -4.81
CA MET A 18 -5.95 -10.86 -5.07
C MET A 18 -7.30 -10.32 -5.60
N VAL A 19 -7.89 -10.96 -6.60
CA VAL A 19 -9.20 -10.54 -7.16
C VAL A 19 -10.28 -10.62 -6.09
N MET A 20 -10.29 -11.68 -5.29
CA MET A 20 -11.22 -11.82 -4.17
C MET A 20 -11.00 -10.75 -3.09
N ALA A 21 -9.74 -10.42 -2.78
CA ALA A 21 -9.41 -9.36 -1.83
C ALA A 21 -9.83 -7.97 -2.34
N LEU A 22 -9.70 -7.70 -3.64
CA LEU A 22 -10.20 -6.46 -4.24
C LEU A 22 -11.73 -6.40 -4.19
N ALA A 23 -12.42 -7.50 -4.47
CA ALA A 23 -13.88 -7.52 -4.39
C ALA A 23 -14.37 -7.30 -2.95
N LEU A 24 -13.68 -7.87 -1.96
CA LEU A 24 -14.10 -7.80 -0.55
C LEU A 24 -13.68 -6.52 0.15
N TYR A 25 -12.48 -6.01 -0.12
CA TYR A 25 -11.89 -4.90 0.62
C TYR A 25 -11.55 -3.70 -0.25
N GLY A 26 -11.59 -3.80 -1.58
CA GLY A 26 -11.17 -2.72 -2.48
C GLY A 26 -12.07 -1.50 -2.35
N ASN A 27 -11.50 -0.31 -2.60
CA ASN A 27 -12.23 0.95 -2.68
C ASN A 27 -13.00 1.13 -4.00
N HIS A 28 -13.63 0.06 -4.50
CA HIS A 28 -14.51 0.11 -5.66
C HIS A 28 -15.87 0.67 -5.22
N TYR A 29 -16.41 1.62 -5.99
CA TYR A 29 -17.65 2.34 -5.64
C TYR A 29 -18.93 1.52 -5.93
N HIS A 30 -18.83 0.20 -6.02
CA HIS A 30 -19.93 -0.68 -6.45
C HIS A 30 -20.74 -1.29 -5.31
N GLU A 31 -20.38 -0.99 -4.04
CA GLU A 31 -21.14 -1.49 -2.88
C GLU A 31 -22.61 -1.06 -2.90
N SER A 32 -22.95 0.10 -3.47
CA SER A 32 -24.33 0.57 -3.56
C SER A 32 -25.21 -0.26 -4.50
N ASP A 33 -24.64 -0.79 -5.58
CA ASP A 33 -25.39 -1.41 -6.68
C ASP A 33 -25.35 -2.94 -6.59
N TRP A 34 -24.22 -3.50 -6.15
CA TRP A 34 -23.97 -4.94 -6.08
C TRP A 34 -24.01 -5.49 -4.65
N GLY A 35 -23.96 -4.61 -3.66
CA GLY A 35 -23.92 -4.99 -2.26
C GLY A 35 -22.66 -5.80 -1.93
N ASN A 36 -22.82 -6.75 -1.03
CA ASN A 36 -21.72 -7.53 -0.49
C ASN A 36 -21.15 -8.56 -1.50
N LEU A 37 -19.88 -8.39 -1.90
CA LEU A 37 -19.11 -9.30 -2.76
C LEU A 37 -18.27 -10.35 -2.00
N SER A 38 -18.67 -10.72 -0.78
CA SER A 38 -17.91 -11.63 0.10
C SER A 38 -17.83 -13.09 -0.32
N THR A 39 -18.59 -13.52 -1.33
CA THR A 39 -18.59 -14.93 -1.78
C THR A 39 -18.14 -15.03 -3.22
N THR A 40 -17.45 -16.12 -3.56
CA THR A 40 -17.00 -16.38 -4.94
C THR A 40 -18.15 -16.32 -5.93
N ARG A 41 -19.32 -16.87 -5.59
CA ARG A 41 -20.50 -16.81 -6.47
C ARG A 41 -20.92 -15.38 -6.79
N ARG A 42 -20.90 -14.47 -5.79
CA ARG A 42 -21.24 -13.06 -5.99
C ARG A 42 -20.21 -12.34 -6.85
N VAL A 43 -18.94 -12.67 -6.69
CA VAL A 43 -17.87 -12.14 -7.55
C VAL A 43 -18.02 -12.65 -9.00
N GLU A 44 -18.40 -13.90 -9.20
CA GLU A 44 -18.71 -14.46 -10.53
C GLU A 44 -19.91 -13.77 -11.18
N GLU A 45 -21.01 -13.59 -10.43
CA GLU A 45 -22.20 -12.84 -10.88
C GLU A 45 -21.85 -11.40 -11.27
N PHE A 46 -21.02 -10.73 -10.48
CA PHE A 46 -20.55 -9.36 -10.72
C PHE A 46 -19.77 -9.24 -12.04
N PHE A 47 -18.78 -10.11 -12.25
CA PHE A 47 -17.99 -10.08 -13.50
C PHE A 47 -18.83 -10.46 -14.72
N ALA A 48 -19.75 -11.43 -14.58
CA ALA A 48 -20.61 -11.84 -15.67
C ALA A 48 -21.51 -10.70 -16.17
N ALA A 49 -21.91 -9.78 -15.29
CA ALA A 49 -22.69 -8.60 -15.68
C ALA A 49 -21.88 -7.55 -16.45
N GLY A 50 -20.54 -7.63 -16.40
CA GLY A 50 -19.63 -6.84 -17.23
C GLY A 50 -19.08 -7.60 -18.43
N ASP A 51 -19.67 -8.74 -18.80
CA ASP A 51 -19.21 -9.63 -19.88
C ASP A 51 -17.81 -10.25 -19.65
N TYR A 52 -17.44 -10.51 -18.40
CA TYR A 52 -16.21 -11.20 -18.02
C TYR A 52 -16.51 -12.53 -17.30
N THR A 53 -15.69 -13.56 -17.54
CA THR A 53 -15.66 -14.70 -16.61
C THR A 53 -14.60 -14.48 -15.53
N LEU A 54 -14.88 -14.92 -14.29
CA LEU A 54 -13.88 -14.86 -13.21
C LEU A 54 -12.59 -15.62 -13.59
N GLY A 55 -12.71 -16.70 -14.35
CA GLY A 55 -11.57 -17.50 -14.81
C GLY A 55 -10.62 -16.75 -15.74
N GLU A 56 -11.15 -15.92 -16.64
CA GLU A 56 -10.39 -15.04 -17.54
C GLU A 56 -9.72 -13.92 -16.76
N VAL A 57 -10.48 -13.24 -15.90
CA VAL A 57 -9.94 -12.16 -15.05
C VAL A 57 -8.77 -12.66 -14.21
N ILE A 58 -8.89 -13.84 -13.60
CA ILE A 58 -7.80 -14.46 -12.82
C ILE A 58 -6.56 -14.71 -13.69
N GLU A 59 -6.72 -15.19 -14.93
CA GLU A 59 -5.58 -15.51 -15.79
C GLU A 59 -4.86 -14.25 -16.30
N GLU A 60 -5.62 -13.22 -16.64
CA GLU A 60 -5.09 -11.91 -17.02
C GLU A 60 -4.33 -11.26 -15.85
N CYS A 61 -4.93 -11.27 -14.65
CA CYS A 61 -4.35 -10.73 -13.43
C CYS A 61 -3.10 -11.46 -12.92
N ARG A 62 -2.65 -12.51 -13.62
CA ARG A 62 -1.32 -13.08 -13.38
C ARG A 62 -0.21 -12.17 -13.87
N ASP A 63 -0.48 -11.31 -14.85
CA ASP A 63 0.43 -10.21 -15.17
C ASP A 63 0.35 -9.15 -14.07
N LYS A 64 1.51 -8.67 -13.63
CA LYS A 64 1.61 -7.70 -12.53
C LYS A 64 0.88 -6.39 -12.87
N ASP A 65 0.95 -5.99 -14.14
CA ASP A 65 0.52 -4.69 -14.65
C ASP A 65 -0.93 -4.72 -15.16
N SER A 66 -1.54 -5.90 -15.30
CA SER A 66 -2.96 -6.05 -15.64
C SER A 66 -3.87 -5.39 -14.61
N ARG A 67 -4.98 -4.86 -15.11
CA ARG A 67 -6.04 -4.29 -14.28
C ARG A 67 -7.08 -5.35 -13.96
N VAL A 68 -7.65 -5.29 -12.77
CA VAL A 68 -8.86 -6.03 -12.43
C VAL A 68 -10.05 -5.17 -12.90
N PRO A 69 -10.77 -5.59 -13.95
CA PRO A 69 -11.87 -4.80 -14.49
C PRO A 69 -12.90 -4.53 -13.38
N LEU A 70 -13.50 -3.34 -13.40
CA LEU A 70 -14.57 -2.92 -12.49
C LEU A 70 -14.21 -2.85 -10.98
N LEU A 71 -13.07 -3.36 -10.53
CA LEU A 71 -12.70 -3.38 -9.11
C LEU A 71 -11.54 -2.43 -8.74
N GLU A 72 -10.93 -1.77 -9.72
CA GLU A 72 -9.85 -0.81 -9.46
C GLU A 72 -10.35 0.64 -9.57
N ASN A 73 -10.18 1.40 -8.49
CA ASN A 73 -10.21 2.86 -8.57
C ASN A 73 -8.88 3.36 -9.15
N LEU A 74 -8.95 4.06 -10.29
CA LEU A 74 -7.80 4.52 -11.06
C LEU A 74 -7.42 5.97 -10.79
N ILE A 75 -8.12 6.66 -9.89
CA ILE A 75 -7.81 8.05 -9.54
C ILE A 75 -6.59 8.03 -8.61
N PRO A 76 -5.46 8.64 -9.00
CA PRO A 76 -4.29 8.73 -8.13
C PRO A 76 -4.62 9.50 -6.85
N ILE A 77 -4.16 8.99 -5.72
CA ILE A 77 -4.44 9.56 -4.39
C ILE A 77 -3.32 10.51 -3.98
N SER A 78 -2.09 10.30 -4.48
CA SER A 78 -0.89 11.07 -4.15
C SER A 78 -0.95 12.56 -4.49
N GLY A 79 -1.79 12.96 -5.44
CA GLY A 79 -2.06 14.36 -5.67
C GLY A 79 -2.77 14.66 -6.98
N TRP A 80 -3.23 15.91 -7.08
CA TRP A 80 -4.01 16.40 -8.21
C TRP A 80 -3.38 17.66 -8.78
N LYS A 81 -3.30 17.70 -10.11
CA LYS A 81 -3.08 18.94 -10.85
C LYS A 81 -4.40 19.69 -10.88
N VAL A 82 -4.38 20.92 -10.39
CA VAL A 82 -5.54 21.78 -10.36
C VAL A 82 -5.30 22.90 -11.35
N GLY A 83 -6.27 23.14 -12.22
CA GLY A 83 -6.28 24.26 -13.16
C GLY A 83 -7.65 24.91 -13.16
N GLY A 84 -7.69 26.24 -13.21
CA GLY A 84 -8.91 27.03 -13.17
C GLY A 84 -8.73 28.40 -13.82
N GLY A 85 -9.84 29.13 -13.97
CA GLY A 85 -9.79 30.54 -14.39
C GLY A 85 -9.21 31.44 -13.30
N PRO A 86 -8.97 32.74 -13.60
CA PRO A 86 -8.53 33.70 -12.61
C PRO A 86 -9.45 33.74 -11.39
N GLY A 87 -8.88 33.63 -10.19
CA GLY A 87 -9.63 33.66 -8.93
C GLY A 87 -10.27 32.34 -8.50
N VAL A 88 -9.96 31.22 -9.17
CA VAL A 88 -10.38 29.89 -8.68
C VAL A 88 -9.72 29.59 -7.33
N VAL A 89 -10.54 29.12 -6.41
CA VAL A 89 -10.16 28.58 -5.12
C VAL A 89 -10.56 27.11 -5.11
N VAL A 90 -9.61 26.24 -4.81
CA VAL A 90 -9.89 24.82 -4.59
C VAL A 90 -9.48 24.47 -3.17
N SER A 91 -10.38 23.80 -2.46
CA SER A 91 -10.12 23.30 -1.11
C SER A 91 -10.26 21.78 -1.06
N HIS A 92 -9.50 21.18 -0.16
CA HIS A 92 -9.60 19.78 0.23
C HIS A 92 -10.05 19.71 1.67
N THR A 93 -11.06 18.89 1.95
CA THR A 93 -11.60 18.69 3.29
C THR A 93 -11.28 17.29 3.81
N ASP A 94 -11.14 17.15 5.12
CA ASP A 94 -11.08 15.85 5.77
C ASP A 94 -12.44 15.13 5.76
N SER A 95 -12.49 13.93 6.36
CA SER A 95 -13.71 13.11 6.44
C SER A 95 -14.82 13.74 7.30
N GLU A 96 -14.49 14.73 8.13
CA GLU A 96 -15.44 15.47 8.97
C GLU A 96 -15.90 16.78 8.29
N GLY A 97 -15.39 17.08 7.09
CA GLY A 97 -15.72 18.27 6.32
C GLY A 97 -14.88 19.51 6.66
N ASN A 98 -13.82 19.38 7.47
CA ASN A 98 -12.94 20.50 7.79
C ASN A 98 -11.95 20.73 6.65
N GLU A 99 -11.77 21.98 6.23
CA GLU A 99 -10.74 22.35 5.24
C GLU A 99 -9.33 22.07 5.80
N VAL A 100 -8.56 21.24 5.09
CA VAL A 100 -7.19 20.86 5.47
C VAL A 100 -6.14 21.36 4.48
N ALA A 101 -6.55 21.70 3.25
CA ALA A 101 -5.69 22.34 2.27
C ALA A 101 -6.50 23.26 1.37
N ARG A 102 -5.88 24.36 0.93
CA ARG A 102 -6.48 25.35 0.03
C ARG A 102 -5.45 25.84 -0.97
N LEU A 103 -5.85 25.88 -2.23
CA LEU A 103 -5.08 26.43 -3.33
C LEU A 103 -5.84 27.63 -3.90
N GLU A 104 -5.18 28.78 -3.96
CA GLU A 104 -5.68 29.98 -4.63
C GLU A 104 -4.78 30.26 -5.84
N GLY A 105 -5.38 30.38 -7.03
CA GLY A 105 -4.65 30.70 -8.25
C GLY A 105 -5.14 29.95 -9.49
N GLU A 106 -4.59 30.31 -10.64
CA GLU A 106 -4.97 29.74 -11.95
C GLU A 106 -4.51 28.27 -12.12
N SER A 107 -3.42 27.89 -11.47
CA SER A 107 -2.95 26.50 -11.49
C SER A 107 -2.07 26.19 -10.28
N GLY A 108 -2.02 24.91 -9.92
CA GLY A 108 -1.14 24.41 -8.88
C GLY A 108 -1.23 22.90 -8.70
N PHE A 109 -0.55 22.42 -7.67
CA PHE A 109 -0.55 21.03 -7.27
C PHE A 109 -1.02 20.93 -5.82
N MET A 110 -2.00 20.05 -5.59
CA MET A 110 -2.32 19.59 -4.25
C MET A 110 -1.72 18.20 -4.08
N VAL A 111 -0.90 18.05 -3.04
CA VAL A 111 -0.28 16.76 -2.67
C VAL A 111 -0.99 16.27 -1.44
N ALA A 112 -1.49 15.04 -1.48
CA ALA A 112 -2.06 14.42 -0.31
C ALA A 112 -0.91 13.86 0.56
N ALA A 113 -0.92 14.18 1.85
CA ALA A 113 -0.03 13.55 2.83
C ALA A 113 -0.78 12.45 3.60
N THR A 114 -1.59 11.68 2.87
CA THR A 114 -2.39 10.58 3.41
C THR A 114 -1.57 9.29 3.43
N ASP A 115 -2.03 8.33 4.23
CA ASP A 115 -1.50 6.96 4.23
C ASP A 115 -1.46 6.37 2.81
N ALA A 116 -2.55 6.51 2.05
CA ALA A 116 -2.65 6.00 0.69
C ALA A 116 -1.68 6.69 -0.28
N ALA A 117 -1.50 8.01 -0.17
CA ALA A 117 -0.52 8.75 -0.96
C ALA A 117 0.92 8.33 -0.68
N LEU A 118 1.28 8.15 0.59
CA LEU A 118 2.58 7.63 1.00
C LEU A 118 2.80 6.21 0.49
N PHE A 119 1.75 5.38 0.46
CA PHE A 119 1.83 4.04 -0.09
C PHE A 119 2.04 4.04 -1.62
N GLU A 120 1.32 4.87 -2.38
CA GLU A 120 1.55 5.05 -3.82
C GLU A 120 3.00 5.47 -4.09
N LYS A 121 3.51 6.42 -3.31
CA LYS A 121 4.90 6.86 -3.43
C LYS A 121 5.88 5.72 -3.11
N ALA A 122 5.59 4.91 -2.11
CA ALA A 122 6.39 3.72 -1.78
C ALA A 122 6.43 2.72 -2.95
N VAL A 123 5.31 2.54 -3.64
CA VAL A 123 5.19 1.70 -4.84
C VAL A 123 6.03 2.25 -5.99
N ASP A 124 5.95 3.55 -6.28
CA ASP A 124 6.76 4.18 -7.32
C ASP A 124 8.26 3.99 -7.06
N ASP A 125 8.68 4.17 -5.81
CA ASP A 125 10.06 3.99 -5.38
C ASP A 125 10.49 2.51 -5.50
N PHE A 126 9.59 1.59 -5.16
CA PHE A 126 9.79 0.15 -5.27
C PHE A 126 9.98 -0.29 -6.72
N GLU A 127 9.13 0.16 -7.64
CA GLU A 127 9.26 -0.14 -9.07
C GLU A 127 10.56 0.44 -9.65
N ARG A 128 10.94 1.67 -9.24
CA ARG A 128 12.26 2.23 -9.63
C ARG A 128 13.42 1.42 -9.07
N ALA A 129 13.29 0.88 -7.85
CA ALA A 129 14.31 0.02 -7.26
C ALA A 129 14.49 -1.28 -8.05
N ILE A 130 13.41 -1.87 -8.55
CA ILE A 130 13.46 -3.04 -9.45
C ILE A 130 14.14 -2.67 -10.76
N ALA A 131 13.62 -1.64 -11.44
CA ALA A 131 14.08 -1.24 -12.77
C ALA A 131 15.55 -0.80 -12.81
N ARG A 132 16.01 -0.11 -11.76
CA ARG A 132 17.37 0.44 -11.66
C ARG A 132 18.30 -0.42 -10.80
N MET A 133 17.81 -1.52 -10.23
CA MET A 133 18.54 -2.33 -9.23
C MET A 133 19.13 -1.48 -8.10
N SER A 134 18.36 -0.46 -7.67
CA SER A 134 18.86 0.62 -6.82
C SER A 134 18.47 0.40 -5.37
N TYR A 135 19.47 0.29 -4.49
CA TYR A 135 19.23 0.15 -3.07
C TYR A 135 18.70 1.44 -2.43
N THR A 136 19.16 2.61 -2.90
CA THR A 136 18.67 3.90 -2.40
C THR A 136 17.18 4.09 -2.70
N GLU A 137 16.74 3.73 -3.91
CA GLU A 137 15.32 3.76 -4.28
C GLU A 137 14.52 2.77 -3.40
N TYR A 138 15.10 1.61 -3.09
CA TYR A 138 14.47 0.65 -2.18
C TYR A 138 14.34 1.18 -0.75
N LEU A 139 15.38 1.84 -0.21
CA LEU A 139 15.30 2.47 1.11
C LEU A 139 14.24 3.59 1.15
N SER A 140 14.09 4.37 0.07
CA SER A 140 12.99 5.34 -0.07
C SER A 140 11.62 4.65 -0.06
N ALA A 141 11.48 3.52 -0.78
CA ALA A 141 10.26 2.72 -0.77
C ALA A 141 9.91 2.22 0.64
N LEU A 142 10.90 1.78 1.42
CA LEU A 142 10.69 1.38 2.81
C LEU A 142 10.31 2.55 3.71
N ALA A 143 10.95 3.71 3.57
CA ALA A 143 10.62 4.89 4.35
C ALA A 143 9.16 5.31 4.13
N ASN A 144 8.74 5.43 2.87
CA ASN A 144 7.37 5.81 2.51
C ASN A 144 6.35 4.72 2.89
N GLY A 145 6.70 3.45 2.72
CA GLY A 145 5.81 2.33 3.08
C GLY A 145 5.62 2.15 4.59
N LEU A 146 6.62 2.47 5.41
CA LEU A 146 6.47 2.48 6.87
C LEU A 146 5.69 3.72 7.32
N ALA A 147 5.94 4.88 6.69
CA ALA A 147 5.22 6.10 6.97
C ALA A 147 3.73 5.99 6.63
N SER A 148 3.36 5.27 5.56
CA SER A 148 1.94 5.05 5.23
C SER A 148 1.21 4.25 6.30
N ILE A 149 1.81 3.17 6.81
CA ILE A 149 1.25 2.37 7.90
C ILE A 149 1.11 3.22 9.17
N GLU A 150 2.11 4.04 9.50
CA GLU A 150 2.05 4.91 10.67
C GLU A 150 0.98 6.00 10.53
N ALA A 151 0.88 6.62 9.34
CA ALA A 151 -0.15 7.61 9.02
C ALA A 151 -1.56 7.03 9.12
N TYR A 152 -1.78 5.80 8.64
CA TYR A 152 -3.07 5.12 8.75
C TYR A 152 -3.47 4.91 10.21
N ILE A 153 -2.55 4.42 11.05
CA ILE A 153 -2.81 4.21 12.47
C ILE A 153 -3.05 5.54 13.19
N ALA A 154 -2.30 6.59 12.85
CA ALA A 154 -2.48 7.91 13.43
C ALA A 154 -3.85 8.52 13.07
N GLN A 155 -4.31 8.34 11.83
CA GLN A 155 -5.67 8.73 11.43
C GLN A 155 -6.74 7.99 12.25
N LYS A 156 -6.56 6.69 12.47
CA LYS A 156 -7.47 5.90 13.32
C LYS A 156 -7.43 6.33 14.78
N ALA A 157 -6.26 6.66 15.31
CA ALA A 157 -6.10 7.16 16.67
C ALA A 157 -6.82 8.51 16.85
N TYR A 158 -6.68 9.41 15.87
CA TYR A 158 -7.43 10.67 15.87
C TYR A 158 -8.95 10.43 15.92
N GLN A 159 -9.49 9.59 15.03
CA GLN A 159 -10.91 9.25 15.00
C GLN A 159 -11.38 8.60 16.31
N HIS A 160 -10.55 7.74 16.90
CA HIS A 160 -10.83 7.11 18.19
C HIS A 160 -10.92 8.15 19.31
N ASN A 161 -9.94 9.06 19.40
CA ASN A 161 -9.88 10.08 20.45
C ASN A 161 -11.06 11.06 20.37
N VAL A 162 -11.49 11.45 19.16
CA VAL A 162 -12.69 12.28 18.96
C VAL A 162 -13.94 11.58 19.51
N ARG A 163 -14.05 10.26 19.34
CA ARG A 163 -15.22 9.46 19.77
C ARG A 163 -15.16 9.04 21.24
N ASN A 164 -13.98 9.02 21.85
CA ASN A 164 -13.75 8.50 23.19
C ASN A 164 -12.97 9.51 24.05
N PRO A 165 -13.57 10.68 24.37
CA PRO A 165 -12.93 11.66 25.23
C PRO A 165 -12.64 11.07 26.62
N GLY A 166 -11.41 11.23 27.09
CA GLY A 166 -10.90 10.67 28.35
C GLY A 166 -10.22 9.30 28.26
N ASP A 167 -10.21 8.64 27.08
CA ASP A 167 -9.43 7.42 26.81
C ASP A 167 -8.49 7.59 25.60
N GLU A 168 -7.93 8.79 25.47
CA GLU A 168 -7.15 9.19 24.30
C GLU A 168 -5.84 8.39 24.15
N LEU A 169 -5.55 8.05 22.90
CA LEU A 169 -4.27 7.50 22.46
C LEU A 169 -3.34 8.67 22.11
N LEU A 170 -2.46 9.02 23.05
CA LEU A 170 -1.52 10.13 22.91
C LEU A 170 -0.15 9.63 22.45
N ASP A 171 0.37 10.24 21.39
CA ASP A 171 1.77 10.11 20.96
C ASP A 171 2.33 11.51 20.70
N ASP A 172 2.82 12.11 21.76
CA ASP A 172 3.43 13.44 21.75
C ASP A 172 4.88 13.37 22.23
N LYS A 173 5.51 14.53 22.44
CA LYS A 173 6.92 14.58 22.88
C LYS A 173 7.13 14.00 24.28
N ASP A 174 6.13 14.09 25.13
CA ASP A 174 6.17 13.67 26.54
C ASP A 174 5.65 12.23 26.72
N HIS A 175 4.82 11.74 25.79
CA HIS A 175 4.19 10.42 25.79
C HIS A 175 4.49 9.65 24.49
N LYS A 176 5.77 9.52 24.15
CA LYS A 176 6.16 8.86 22.90
C LYS A 176 5.83 7.36 22.91
N VAL A 177 5.09 6.90 21.90
CA VAL A 177 4.74 5.48 21.75
C VAL A 177 5.55 4.83 20.63
N ALA A 178 6.13 3.66 20.89
CA ALA A 178 6.88 2.95 19.87
C ALA A 178 5.96 2.50 18.73
N PHE A 179 6.45 2.54 17.50
CA PHE A 179 5.64 2.21 16.33
C PHE A 179 5.05 0.79 16.40
N GLU A 180 5.82 -0.16 16.91
CA GLU A 180 5.35 -1.53 17.15
C GLU A 180 4.19 -1.61 18.15
N ASP A 181 4.19 -0.76 19.18
CA ASP A 181 3.14 -0.73 20.20
C ASP A 181 1.86 -0.09 19.65
N LYS A 182 1.98 0.89 18.74
CA LYS A 182 0.83 1.39 17.97
C LYS A 182 0.15 0.26 17.16
N ILE A 183 0.93 -0.68 16.61
CA ILE A 183 0.37 -1.81 15.86
C ILE A 183 -0.19 -2.90 16.79
N ARG A 184 0.50 -3.18 17.91
CA ARG A 184 0.17 -4.29 18.83
C ARG A 184 -0.92 -3.97 19.83
N GLU A 185 -1.00 -2.73 20.27
CA GLU A 185 -1.84 -2.30 21.38
C GLU A 185 -2.90 -1.33 20.91
N TRP A 186 -2.51 -0.28 20.18
CA TRP A 186 -3.48 0.73 19.73
C TRP A 186 -4.42 0.18 18.66
N ALA A 187 -3.90 -0.45 17.60
CA ALA A 187 -4.75 -0.99 16.53
C ALA A 187 -5.83 -1.95 17.07
N PRO A 188 -5.52 -2.93 17.93
CA PRO A 188 -6.56 -3.76 18.54
C PRO A 188 -7.52 -3.01 19.47
N LYS A 189 -7.03 -2.04 20.26
CA LYS A 189 -7.89 -1.23 21.12
C LYS A 189 -8.89 -0.42 20.31
N MET A 190 -8.45 0.20 19.21
CA MET A 190 -9.30 1.00 18.34
C MET A 190 -10.29 0.15 17.53
N ALA A 191 -9.86 -1.01 17.04
CA ALA A 191 -10.68 -1.87 16.19
C ALA A 191 -11.62 -2.82 16.98
N GLY A 192 -11.36 -3.05 18.27
CA GLY A 192 -12.09 -4.04 19.07
C GLY A 192 -11.79 -5.50 18.70
N ALA A 193 -10.77 -5.74 17.87
CA ALA A 193 -10.36 -7.06 17.40
C ALA A 193 -8.83 -7.18 17.36
N LYS A 194 -8.29 -8.39 17.45
CA LYS A 194 -6.84 -8.61 17.44
C LYS A 194 -6.32 -8.76 16.00
N LEU A 195 -5.22 -8.08 15.71
CA LEU A 195 -4.44 -8.32 14.51
C LEU A 195 -3.66 -9.64 14.66
N ASP A 196 -3.70 -10.52 13.65
CA ASP A 196 -2.85 -11.71 13.64
C ASP A 196 -1.40 -11.33 13.34
N LEU A 197 -0.57 -11.35 14.38
CA LEU A 197 0.86 -11.07 14.33
C LEU A 197 1.72 -12.34 14.31
N GLY A 198 1.11 -13.53 14.35
CA GLY A 198 1.81 -14.82 14.31
C GLY A 198 2.24 -15.23 12.91
N ASN A 199 1.74 -14.55 11.88
CA ASN A 199 2.04 -14.85 10.49
C ASN A 199 3.34 -14.20 9.97
N LYS A 200 3.70 -14.54 8.73
CA LYS A 200 4.90 -14.02 8.06
C LYS A 200 4.89 -12.49 7.86
N HIS A 201 3.73 -11.83 7.84
CA HIS A 201 3.63 -10.38 7.57
C HIS A 201 4.33 -9.58 8.66
N TRP A 202 4.06 -9.91 9.93
CA TRP A 202 4.68 -9.23 11.07
C TRP A 202 6.19 -9.44 11.11
N ALA A 203 6.67 -10.67 10.91
CA ALA A 203 8.11 -10.96 10.89
C ALA A 203 8.83 -10.20 9.75
N HIS A 204 8.21 -10.11 8.58
CA HIS A 204 8.74 -9.36 7.45
C HIS A 204 8.73 -7.86 7.73
N PHE A 205 7.64 -7.31 8.28
CA PHE A 205 7.57 -5.92 8.73
C PHE A 205 8.71 -5.56 9.68
N GLN A 206 8.92 -6.36 10.73
CA GLN A 206 10.00 -6.13 11.69
C GLN A 206 11.39 -6.18 11.05
N ARG A 207 11.59 -7.05 10.05
CA ARG A 207 12.84 -7.07 9.28
C ARG A 207 13.02 -5.80 8.45
N LEU A 208 11.98 -5.37 7.74
CA LEU A 208 12.03 -4.18 6.89
C LEU A 208 12.19 -2.88 7.70
N LYS A 209 11.49 -2.76 8.83
CA LYS A 209 11.65 -1.66 9.77
C LYS A 209 13.08 -1.56 10.28
N ARG A 210 13.68 -2.69 10.67
CA ARG A 210 15.09 -2.69 11.10
C ARG A 210 16.02 -2.18 10.00
N VAL A 211 15.87 -2.64 8.75
CA VAL A 211 16.66 -2.14 7.61
C VAL A 211 16.50 -0.62 7.46
N ARG A 212 15.27 -0.10 7.49
CA ARG A 212 15.01 1.35 7.42
C ARG A 212 15.70 2.09 8.57
N ASP A 213 15.53 1.62 9.80
CA ASP A 213 16.07 2.27 10.99
C ASP A 213 17.60 2.31 10.96
N THR A 214 18.25 1.21 10.59
CA THR A 214 19.72 1.10 10.61
C THR A 214 20.39 1.75 9.40
N GLU A 215 19.77 1.70 8.22
CA GLU A 215 20.44 2.04 6.97
C GLU A 215 19.93 3.35 6.34
N HIS A 216 18.69 3.77 6.63
CA HIS A 216 18.12 5.02 6.11
C HIS A 216 18.05 6.12 7.17
N THR A 217 17.43 5.87 8.33
CA THR A 217 17.19 6.93 9.34
C THR A 217 18.41 7.22 10.22
N HIS A 218 19.11 6.18 10.66
CA HIS A 218 20.25 6.30 11.59
C HIS A 218 21.54 5.81 10.95
N THR A 219 21.74 6.10 9.66
CA THR A 219 22.95 5.68 8.96
C THR A 219 24.17 6.32 9.62
N LYS A 220 25.06 5.47 10.15
CA LYS A 220 26.34 5.89 10.75
C LYS A 220 27.51 5.68 9.78
N SER A 221 27.27 4.97 8.69
CA SER A 221 28.27 4.66 7.68
C SER A 221 28.22 5.71 6.56
N PRO A 222 29.37 6.20 6.07
CA PRO A 222 29.41 7.10 4.92
C PRO A 222 29.05 6.39 3.60
N ALA A 223 29.01 5.05 3.61
CA ALA A 223 28.62 4.23 2.47
C ALA A 223 27.84 2.99 2.90
N LEU A 224 26.86 2.59 2.08
CA LEU A 224 26.08 1.36 2.24
C LEU A 224 26.45 0.40 1.11
N HIS A 225 26.46 -0.90 1.42
CA HIS A 225 26.69 -1.93 0.42
C HIS A 225 25.64 -3.03 0.57
N ILE A 226 25.13 -3.52 -0.56
CA ILE A 226 24.24 -4.66 -0.62
C ILE A 226 24.51 -5.43 -1.92
N SER A 227 24.43 -6.75 -1.87
CA SER A 227 24.45 -7.56 -3.09
C SER A 227 23.09 -7.52 -3.79
N TYR A 228 23.04 -7.61 -5.12
CA TYR A 228 21.77 -7.70 -5.86
C TYR A 228 20.91 -8.88 -5.43
N ARG A 229 21.52 -9.98 -4.97
CA ARG A 229 20.81 -11.12 -4.40
C ARG A 229 20.08 -10.74 -3.11
N GLU A 230 20.72 -9.97 -2.23
CA GLU A 230 20.09 -9.54 -0.99
C GLU A 230 19.03 -8.45 -1.23
N LEU A 231 19.28 -7.51 -2.15
CA LEU A 231 18.27 -6.56 -2.62
C LEU A 231 17.02 -7.29 -3.15
N CYS A 232 17.20 -8.32 -3.98
CA CYS A 232 16.11 -9.13 -4.51
C CYS A 232 15.27 -9.79 -3.39
N LYS A 233 15.93 -10.34 -2.37
CA LYS A 233 15.21 -10.91 -1.20
C LYS A 233 14.43 -9.83 -0.45
N LEU A 234 15.04 -8.68 -0.19
CA LEU A 234 14.42 -7.57 0.52
C LEU A 234 13.20 -7.03 -0.24
N LEU A 235 13.30 -6.82 -1.55
CA LEU A 235 12.18 -6.43 -2.41
C LEU A 235 10.99 -7.41 -2.27
N ASN A 236 11.25 -8.72 -2.27
CA ASN A 236 10.19 -9.71 -2.08
C ASN A 236 9.51 -9.66 -0.69
N LEU A 237 10.14 -9.08 0.33
CA LEU A 237 9.52 -8.89 1.63
C LEU A 237 8.49 -7.76 1.62
N PHE A 238 8.61 -6.78 0.72
CA PHE A 238 7.72 -5.61 0.64
C PHE A 238 6.25 -6.02 0.55
N ARG A 239 5.93 -7.01 -0.30
CA ARG A 239 4.56 -7.50 -0.51
C ARG A 239 3.87 -7.96 0.77
N THR A 240 4.62 -8.49 1.73
CA THR A 240 4.05 -9.08 2.96
C THR A 240 4.30 -8.22 4.18
N GLY A 241 5.48 -7.59 4.28
CA GLY A 241 5.86 -6.77 5.42
C GLY A 241 5.29 -5.35 5.38
N ILE A 242 5.07 -4.78 4.19
CA ILE A 242 4.45 -3.46 4.03
C ILE A 242 3.03 -3.63 3.50
N ALA A 243 2.87 -4.05 2.25
CA ALA A 243 1.56 -4.12 1.59
C ALA A 243 0.59 -5.09 2.28
N GLY A 244 1.05 -6.29 2.64
CA GLY A 244 0.25 -7.27 3.37
C GLY A 244 -0.14 -6.83 4.78
N LEU A 245 0.72 -6.06 5.47
CA LEU A 245 0.37 -5.49 6.77
C LEU A 245 -0.65 -4.36 6.64
N SER A 246 -0.47 -3.46 5.66
CA SER A 246 -1.45 -2.42 5.33
C SER A 246 -2.82 -3.04 5.02
N LEU A 247 -2.88 -4.04 4.14
CA LEU A 247 -4.13 -4.75 3.83
C LEU A 247 -4.79 -5.34 5.09
N ASN A 248 -4.01 -6.01 5.95
CA ASN A 248 -4.55 -6.57 7.19
C ASN A 248 -5.08 -5.50 8.15
N LEU A 249 -4.44 -4.32 8.20
CA LEU A 249 -4.91 -3.20 9.01
C LEU A 249 -6.25 -2.67 8.47
N HIS A 250 -6.37 -2.40 7.16
CA HIS A 250 -7.66 -1.98 6.59
C HIS A 250 -8.77 -3.01 6.86
N ALA A 251 -8.47 -4.30 6.66
CA ALA A 251 -9.41 -5.38 6.96
C ALA A 251 -9.80 -5.44 8.44
N LEU A 252 -8.85 -5.20 9.36
CA LEU A 252 -9.10 -5.17 10.81
C LEU A 252 -10.08 -4.05 11.19
N PHE A 253 -9.94 -2.87 10.58
CA PHE A 253 -10.81 -1.72 10.84
C PHE A 253 -12.13 -1.77 10.06
N GLY A 254 -12.30 -2.73 9.15
CA GLY A 254 -13.47 -2.82 8.27
C GLY A 254 -13.52 -1.68 7.23
N ASP A 255 -12.36 -1.08 6.91
CA ASP A 255 -12.27 -0.02 5.92
C ASP A 255 -12.10 -0.58 4.51
N THR A 256 -12.54 0.20 3.52
CA THR A 256 -12.08 0.02 2.14
C THR A 256 -10.56 0.24 2.04
N THR A 257 -9.93 -0.50 1.15
CA THR A 257 -8.49 -0.56 0.92
C THR A 257 -8.20 -0.05 -0.50
N PRO A 258 -7.22 0.86 -0.68
CA PRO A 258 -6.78 1.25 -2.01
C PRO A 258 -6.37 0.05 -2.85
N SER A 259 -6.83 -0.01 -4.11
CA SER A 259 -6.54 -1.12 -5.03
C SER A 259 -5.04 -1.43 -5.14
N VAL A 260 -4.20 -0.40 -5.13
CA VAL A 260 -2.74 -0.51 -5.14
C VAL A 260 -2.19 -1.28 -3.93
N VAL A 261 -2.73 -1.07 -2.72
CA VAL A 261 -2.33 -1.81 -1.51
C VAL A 261 -2.65 -3.28 -1.69
N VAL A 262 -3.85 -3.60 -2.18
CA VAL A 262 -4.24 -5.00 -2.44
C VAL A 262 -3.33 -5.63 -3.48
N LYS A 263 -3.12 -5.00 -4.63
CA LYS A 263 -2.28 -5.55 -5.72
C LYS A 263 -0.84 -5.82 -5.27
N TYR A 264 -0.27 -4.92 -4.47
CA TYR A 264 1.09 -5.10 -3.95
C TYR A 264 1.16 -6.11 -2.80
N ALA A 265 0.08 -6.34 -2.06
CA ALA A 265 0.02 -7.44 -1.09
C ALA A 265 0.17 -8.82 -1.76
N PHE A 266 -0.27 -8.91 -3.02
CA PHE A 266 -0.13 -10.06 -3.91
C PHE A 266 0.89 -9.83 -5.04
N HIS A 267 1.89 -8.96 -4.82
CA HIS A 267 2.93 -8.74 -5.82
C HIS A 267 3.64 -10.07 -6.16
N PRO A 268 3.87 -10.38 -7.45
CA PRO A 268 4.57 -11.60 -7.84
C PRO A 268 5.99 -11.65 -7.27
N ASP A 269 6.56 -12.86 -7.25
CA ASP A 269 7.96 -13.03 -6.87
C ASP A 269 8.89 -12.28 -7.84
N ILE A 270 9.94 -11.68 -7.29
CA ILE A 270 11.02 -11.05 -8.04
C ILE A 270 12.22 -11.99 -8.01
N LYS A 271 12.84 -12.24 -9.16
CA LYS A 271 14.04 -13.07 -9.29
C LYS A 271 15.21 -12.28 -9.84
N LEU A 272 16.41 -12.59 -9.37
CA LEU A 272 17.65 -12.15 -10.00
C LEU A 272 18.00 -13.14 -11.11
N VAL A 273 18.06 -12.65 -12.35
CA VAL A 273 18.42 -13.45 -13.52
C VAL A 273 19.70 -12.91 -14.15
N THR A 274 20.45 -13.79 -14.81
CA THR A 274 21.61 -13.38 -15.61
C THR A 274 21.24 -13.45 -17.07
N VAL A 275 21.51 -12.37 -17.79
CA VAL A 275 21.31 -12.27 -19.22
C VAL A 275 22.60 -12.74 -19.89
N GLU A 276 22.52 -13.86 -20.59
CA GLU A 276 23.56 -14.24 -21.55
C GLU A 276 23.41 -13.29 -22.73
N GLU A 277 24.48 -12.55 -23.05
CA GLU A 277 24.55 -11.81 -24.32
C GLU A 277 24.40 -12.86 -25.42
N GLN A 278 23.29 -12.81 -26.15
CA GLN A 278 23.20 -13.55 -27.41
C GLN A 278 24.27 -12.96 -28.32
N ALA A 279 25.41 -13.68 -28.42
CA ALA A 279 26.45 -13.38 -29.38
C ALA A 279 25.79 -13.33 -30.75
N SER A 280 25.70 -12.10 -31.28
CA SER A 280 25.21 -11.81 -32.63
C SER A 280 26.25 -12.21 -33.66
#